data_AF-A0A7Y5FSU9-F1
#
_entry.id   AF-A0A7Y5FSU9-F1
#
_cell.length_a   1.000
_cell.length_b   1.000
_cell.length_c   1.000
_cell.angle_alpha   90.00
_cell.angle_beta   90.00
_cell.angle_gamma   90.00
#
_symmetry.space_group_name_H-M   'P 1'
#
loop_
_entity.id
_entity.type
_entity.pdbx_description
1 polymer ?
#
loop_
_entity_poly.entity_id
_entity_poly.type
_entity_poly.pdbx_seq_one_letter_code
_entity_poly.pdbx_strand_id
1 'polypeptide(L)'
;MIKSVFKKWPVLIFTGMLLLNAAQAQEHGPLAEFEKLKNLIEFAREVLADFGTEETRKLLTEAEGLKQKAEQAIAERRFRDARLRIEEATKLVQAALGIVLRTSAQQLRAQLDELVRRAENEVIGSGNREAERLLQEAKKNLQHGDRAAQGRRLEAVGHYRVARELLERALKLVQGSSTCVAYLVELAAKAQESVERCNNPLAKNVYEQGLKQKRLAEEAFRRGDQVLAENLCNGANR
;
A
#
# COMPACT_ATOMS: atom_id res chain seq x y z
N MET A 1 -9.39 -24.64 -4.52
CA MET A 1 -7.96 -24.56 -4.14
C MET A 1 -7.40 -23.25 -4.69
N ILE A 2 -7.38 -22.19 -3.88
CA ILE A 2 -6.78 -20.91 -4.24
C ILE A 2 -5.84 -20.57 -3.08
N LYS A 3 -4.53 -20.67 -3.33
CA LYS A 3 -3.51 -20.33 -2.33
C LYS A 3 -3.53 -18.82 -2.13
N SER A 4 -3.99 -18.38 -0.97
CA SER A 4 -3.93 -16.99 -0.54
C SER A 4 -2.46 -16.59 -0.40
N VAL A 5 -1.99 -15.67 -1.25
CA VAL A 5 -0.69 -15.02 -1.07
C VAL A 5 -0.87 -13.91 -0.03
N PHE A 6 -1.02 -14.30 1.23
CA PHE A 6 -0.84 -13.42 2.38
C PHE A 6 0.67 -13.22 2.56
N LYS A 7 1.28 -12.34 1.76
CA LYS A 7 2.62 -11.84 2.04
C LYS A 7 2.46 -10.76 3.11
N LYS A 8 2.49 -11.18 4.38
CA LYS A 8 2.54 -10.28 5.54
C LYS A 8 3.77 -9.38 5.38
N TRP A 9 3.58 -8.14 4.96
CA TRP A 9 4.61 -7.12 5.09
C TRP A 9 4.54 -6.63 6.54
N PRO A 10 5.58 -6.86 7.36
CA PRO A 10 5.62 -6.20 8.66
C PRO A 10 5.65 -4.70 8.40
N VAL A 11 4.70 -3.99 8.99
CA VAL A 11 4.76 -2.55 9.18
C VAL A 11 6.00 -2.29 10.02
N LEU A 12 7.14 -2.11 9.34
CA LEU A 12 8.38 -1.70 9.96
C LEU A 12 8.24 -0.21 10.27
N ILE A 13 7.72 0.06 11.46
CA ILE A 13 7.88 1.33 12.16
C ILE A 13 9.38 1.49 12.43
N PHE A 14 10.14 1.97 11.44
CA PHE A 14 11.53 2.39 11.59
C PHE A 14 11.56 3.89 11.93
N THR A 15 10.87 4.26 13.00
CA THR A 15 11.14 5.52 13.69
C THR A 15 12.46 5.38 14.43
N GLY A 16 13.51 5.98 13.88
CA GLY A 16 14.73 6.27 14.63
C GLY A 16 15.98 5.47 14.24
N MET A 17 16.53 5.69 13.05
CA MET A 17 17.96 5.42 12.81
C MET A 17 18.59 6.28 11.70
N LEU A 18 18.05 7.46 11.48
CA LEU A 18 18.61 8.44 10.54
C LEU A 18 18.46 9.82 11.19
N LEU A 19 19.34 10.12 12.15
CA LEU A 19 19.92 11.44 12.44
C LEU A 19 20.72 11.37 13.75
N LEU A 20 21.96 11.87 13.68
CA LEU A 20 22.93 12.13 14.76
C LEU A 20 23.56 10.92 15.49
N ASN A 21 24.80 10.63 15.10
CA ASN A 21 25.93 10.77 16.03
C ASN A 21 27.24 10.91 15.25
N ALA A 22 27.57 12.14 14.86
CA ALA A 22 28.92 12.53 14.45
C ALA A 22 29.90 12.64 15.64
N ALA A 23 29.49 12.23 16.85
CA ALA A 23 30.25 12.32 18.09
C ALA A 23 30.64 10.96 18.71
N GLN A 24 30.41 9.83 18.01
CA GLN A 24 30.74 8.47 18.51
C GLN A 24 31.70 7.68 17.60
N ALA A 25 32.64 8.38 16.94
CA ALA A 25 33.59 7.75 16.01
C ALA A 25 34.64 6.81 16.67
N GLN A 26 34.55 6.53 17.98
CA GLN A 26 35.62 5.87 18.73
C GLN A 26 35.35 4.46 19.27
N GLU A 27 34.16 3.85 19.11
CA GLU A 27 33.89 2.56 19.80
C GLU A 27 33.27 1.41 18.98
N HIS A 28 33.24 1.49 17.66
CA HIS A 28 32.78 0.36 16.83
C HIS A 28 33.87 -0.06 15.85
N GLY A 29 34.41 -1.26 16.05
CA GLY A 29 35.42 -1.83 15.15
C GLY A 29 34.89 -2.06 13.73
N PRO A 30 35.77 -2.30 12.75
CA PRO A 30 35.42 -2.45 11.33
C PRO A 30 34.40 -3.56 11.06
N LEU A 31 34.28 -4.55 11.96
CA LEU A 31 33.27 -5.61 11.88
C LEU A 31 31.84 -5.08 12.05
N ALA A 32 31.62 -4.15 12.98
CA ALA A 32 30.30 -3.56 13.22
C ALA A 32 29.91 -2.62 12.07
N GLU A 33 30.87 -1.87 11.52
CA GLU A 33 30.67 -1.05 10.33
C GLU A 33 30.37 -1.91 9.09
N PHE A 34 31.04 -3.05 8.96
CA PHE A 34 30.81 -4.02 7.89
C PHE A 34 29.40 -4.64 7.95
N GLU A 35 28.92 -5.00 9.13
CA GLU A 35 27.57 -5.55 9.28
C GLU A 35 26.50 -4.50 8.94
N LYS A 36 26.70 -3.24 9.32
CA LYS A 36 25.83 -2.13 8.90
C LYS A 36 25.81 -1.98 7.37
N LEU A 37 26.97 -2.08 6.71
CA LEU A 37 27.05 -2.04 5.25
C LEU A 37 26.27 -3.20 4.60
N LYS A 38 26.40 -4.43 5.11
CA LYS A 38 25.65 -5.59 4.60
C LYS A 38 24.14 -5.35 4.63
N ASN A 39 23.63 -4.91 5.78
CA ASN A 39 22.21 -4.60 5.94
C ASN A 39 21.76 -3.48 5.00
N LEU A 40 22.59 -2.46 4.81
CA LEU A 40 22.29 -1.35 3.91
C LEU A 40 22.25 -1.80 2.43
N ILE A 41 23.16 -2.68 2.01
CA ILE A 41 23.17 -3.26 0.66
C ILE A 41 21.94 -4.13 0.42
N GLU A 42 21.57 -4.98 1.37
CA GLU A 42 20.36 -5.81 1.27
C GLU A 42 19.10 -4.95 1.12
N PHE A 43 18.97 -3.94 1.98
CA PHE A 43 17.89 -2.97 1.89
C PHE A 43 17.86 -2.24 0.54
N ALA A 44 19.02 -1.79 0.04
CA ALA A 44 19.10 -1.14 -1.25
C ALA A 44 18.70 -2.08 -2.39
N ARG A 45 19.07 -3.36 -2.33
CA ARG A 45 18.67 -4.37 -3.31
C ARG A 45 17.15 -4.53 -3.37
N GLU A 46 16.47 -4.55 -2.23
CA GLU A 46 15.00 -4.61 -2.18
C GLU A 46 14.36 -3.37 -2.81
N VAL A 47 14.85 -2.17 -2.48
CA VAL A 47 14.33 -0.91 -3.03
C VAL A 47 14.56 -0.81 -4.54
N LEU A 48 15.75 -1.20 -5.01
CA LEU A 48 16.13 -1.14 -6.42
C LEU A 48 15.47 -2.22 -7.28
N ALA A 49 14.96 -3.30 -6.68
CA ALA A 49 14.18 -4.30 -7.41
C ALA A 49 12.89 -3.70 -7.98
N ASP A 50 12.21 -2.86 -7.18
CA ASP A 50 10.95 -2.22 -7.56
C ASP A 50 11.16 -0.95 -8.40
N PHE A 51 12.24 -0.20 -8.16
CA PHE A 51 12.39 1.18 -8.68
C PHE A 51 13.77 1.49 -9.28
N GLY A 52 14.70 0.54 -9.30
CA GLY A 52 16.08 0.77 -9.71
C GLY A 52 16.22 0.92 -11.23
N THR A 53 16.88 1.99 -11.65
CA THR A 53 17.37 2.20 -13.03
C THR A 53 18.70 1.49 -13.25
N GLU A 54 19.12 1.36 -14.51
CA GLU A 54 20.43 0.78 -14.84
C GLU A 54 21.59 1.52 -14.14
N GLU A 55 21.52 2.84 -14.06
CA GLU A 55 22.49 3.69 -13.35
C GLU A 55 22.58 3.33 -11.85
N THR A 56 21.43 3.25 -11.18
CA THR A 56 21.40 2.95 -9.74
C THR A 56 21.80 1.50 -9.44
N ARG A 57 21.53 0.57 -10.37
CA ARG A 57 21.98 -0.82 -10.28
C ARG A 57 23.50 -0.92 -10.45
N LYS A 58 24.12 -0.14 -11.34
CA LYS A 58 25.58 -0.06 -11.47
C LYS A 58 26.24 0.39 -10.16
N LEU A 59 25.72 1.44 -9.53
CA LEU A 59 26.20 1.90 -8.22
C LEU A 59 26.10 0.81 -7.14
N LEU A 60 25.00 0.05 -7.11
CA LEU A 60 24.85 -1.06 -6.17
C LEU A 60 25.85 -2.20 -6.46
N THR A 61 26.07 -2.55 -7.73
CA THR A 61 27.06 -3.55 -8.12
C THR A 61 28.48 -3.15 -7.73
N GLU A 62 28.85 -1.88 -7.92
CA GLU A 62 30.15 -1.35 -7.48
C GLU A 62 30.31 -1.41 -5.95
N ALA A 63 29.25 -1.05 -5.20
CA ALA A 63 29.24 -1.16 -3.75
C ALA A 63 29.37 -2.62 -3.26
N GLU A 64 28.75 -3.58 -3.94
CA GLU A 64 28.89 -5.01 -3.64
C GLU A 64 30.34 -5.49 -3.89
N GLY A 65 30.99 -5.00 -4.94
CA GLY A 65 32.41 -5.26 -5.17
C GLY A 65 33.32 -4.71 -4.06
N LEU A 66 33.02 -3.49 -3.58
CA LEU A 66 33.71 -2.91 -2.42
C LEU A 66 33.44 -3.66 -1.12
N LYS A 67 32.22 -4.20 -0.93
CA LYS A 67 31.88 -5.07 0.20
C LYS A 67 32.77 -6.32 0.23
N GLN A 68 32.91 -7.02 -0.89
CA GLN A 68 33.77 -8.21 -0.99
C GLN A 68 35.24 -7.85 -0.68
N LYS A 69 35.71 -6.73 -1.23
CA LYS A 69 37.03 -6.18 -0.96
C LYS A 69 37.22 -5.85 0.53
N ALA A 70 36.22 -5.30 1.21
CA ALA A 70 36.28 -5.00 2.64
C ALA A 70 36.34 -6.29 3.48
N GLU A 71 35.54 -7.29 3.11
CA GLU A 71 35.53 -8.62 3.76
C GLU A 71 36.91 -9.28 3.71
N GLN A 72 37.56 -9.26 2.54
CA GLN A 72 38.92 -9.76 2.38
C GLN A 72 39.92 -9.00 3.26
N ALA A 73 39.84 -7.66 3.31
CA ALA A 73 40.73 -6.86 4.13
C ALA A 73 40.53 -7.12 5.64
N ILE A 74 39.30 -7.41 6.08
CA ILE A 74 39.01 -7.84 7.46
C ILE A 74 39.65 -9.20 7.76
N ALA A 75 39.50 -10.18 6.86
CA ALA A 75 40.09 -11.50 7.03
C ALA A 75 41.63 -11.44 7.15
N GLU A 76 42.25 -10.55 6.39
CA GLU A 76 43.70 -10.29 6.41
C GLU A 76 44.15 -9.32 7.52
N ARG A 77 43.23 -8.91 8.42
CA ARG A 77 43.48 -7.94 9.52
C ARG A 77 43.98 -6.56 9.05
N ARG A 78 43.75 -6.20 7.79
CA ARG A 78 44.05 -4.88 7.19
C ARG A 78 42.92 -3.89 7.49
N PHE A 79 42.70 -3.58 8.75
CA PHE A 79 41.51 -2.84 9.22
C PHE A 79 41.37 -1.41 8.67
N ARG A 80 42.48 -0.70 8.42
CA ARG A 80 42.40 0.63 7.76
C ARG A 80 41.84 0.52 6.34
N ASP A 81 42.33 -0.47 5.59
CA ASP A 81 41.91 -0.72 4.20
C ASP A 81 40.45 -1.18 4.15
N ALA A 82 40.04 -2.02 5.11
CA ALA A 82 38.64 -2.40 5.29
C ALA A 82 37.73 -1.19 5.52
N ARG A 83 38.11 -0.26 6.42
CA ARG A 83 37.30 0.94 6.71
C ARG A 83 37.13 1.83 5.49
N LEU A 84 38.19 2.07 4.72
CA LEU A 84 38.13 2.87 3.49
C LEU A 84 37.12 2.26 2.49
N ARG A 85 37.21 0.94 2.28
CA ARG A 85 36.30 0.20 1.39
C ARG A 85 34.85 0.22 1.89
N ILE A 86 34.63 0.11 3.21
CA ILE A 86 33.30 0.21 3.83
C ILE A 86 32.70 1.60 3.60
N GLU A 87 33.48 2.65 3.84
CA GLU A 87 33.03 4.04 3.68
C GLU A 87 32.65 4.34 2.23
N GLU A 88 33.48 3.93 1.27
CA GLU A 88 33.24 4.11 -0.15
C GLU A 88 32.00 3.33 -0.62
N ALA A 89 31.87 2.06 -0.22
CA ALA A 89 30.67 1.26 -0.51
C ALA A 89 29.40 1.92 0.06
N THR A 90 29.47 2.43 1.29
CA THR A 90 28.34 3.10 1.94
C THR A 90 27.92 4.34 1.17
N LYS A 91 28.86 5.16 0.70
CA LYS A 91 28.58 6.34 -0.13
C LYS A 91 27.88 5.97 -1.44
N LEU A 92 28.33 4.92 -2.12
CA LEU A 92 27.71 4.44 -3.36
C LEU A 92 26.28 3.95 -3.13
N VAL A 93 26.03 3.17 -2.07
CA VAL A 93 24.67 2.71 -1.74
C VAL A 93 23.76 3.88 -1.40
N GLN A 94 24.25 4.86 -0.62
CA GLN A 94 23.50 6.06 -0.31
C GLN A 94 23.19 6.91 -1.55
N ALA A 95 24.12 7.02 -2.50
CA ALA A 95 23.89 7.69 -3.78
C ALA A 95 22.81 6.97 -4.59
N ALA A 96 22.90 5.64 -4.71
CA ALA A 96 21.93 4.82 -5.43
C ALA A 96 20.52 4.97 -4.83
N LEU A 97 20.40 4.82 -3.52
CA LEU A 97 19.16 5.05 -2.78
C LEU A 97 18.67 6.50 -2.91
N GLY A 98 19.56 7.48 -2.88
CA GLY A 98 19.22 8.89 -3.00
C GLY A 98 18.56 9.23 -4.34
N ILE A 99 19.06 8.66 -5.44
CA ILE A 99 18.48 8.79 -6.78
C ILE A 99 17.12 8.10 -6.82
N VAL A 100 17.05 6.82 -6.44
CA VAL A 100 15.83 6.03 -6.53
C VAL A 100 14.71 6.62 -5.68
N LEU A 101 14.99 6.95 -4.41
CA LEU A 101 13.97 7.43 -3.47
C LEU A 101 13.45 8.82 -3.82
N ARG A 102 14.26 9.67 -4.47
CA ARG A 102 13.80 10.98 -4.93
C ARG A 102 12.84 10.85 -6.10
N THR A 103 13.21 10.06 -7.10
CA THR A 103 12.41 9.83 -8.30
C THR A 103 11.13 9.06 -7.97
N SER A 104 11.23 8.01 -7.14
CA SER A 104 10.08 7.18 -6.77
C SER A 104 9.06 7.91 -5.90
N ALA A 105 9.49 8.73 -4.93
CA ALA A 105 8.58 9.52 -4.11
C ALA A 105 7.77 10.52 -4.96
N GLN A 106 8.42 11.21 -5.90
CA GLN A 106 7.75 12.15 -6.80
C GLN A 106 6.79 11.44 -7.76
N GLN A 107 7.24 10.34 -8.38
CA GLN A 107 6.41 9.55 -9.30
C GLN A 107 5.19 8.94 -8.59
N LEU A 108 5.39 8.34 -7.41
CA LEU A 108 4.30 7.79 -6.61
C LEU A 108 3.31 8.87 -6.20
N ARG A 109 3.80 10.03 -5.74
CA ARG A 109 2.93 11.15 -5.36
C ARG A 109 2.09 11.64 -6.53
N ALA A 110 2.67 11.74 -7.73
CA ALA A 110 1.96 12.14 -8.94
C ALA A 110 0.90 11.11 -9.38
N GLN A 111 1.22 9.80 -9.29
CA GLN A 111 0.25 8.74 -9.57
C GLN A 111 -0.92 8.74 -8.58
N LEU A 112 -0.67 9.17 -7.33
CA LEU A 112 -1.68 9.23 -6.28
C LEU A 112 -2.67 10.38 -6.46
N ASP A 113 -2.32 11.49 -7.11
CA ASP A 113 -3.26 12.61 -7.32
C ASP A 113 -4.53 12.15 -8.05
N GLU A 114 -4.35 11.44 -9.17
CA GLU A 114 -5.50 10.96 -9.95
C GLU A 114 -6.27 9.87 -9.20
N LEU A 115 -5.58 8.99 -8.47
CA LEU A 115 -6.23 7.95 -7.68
C LEU A 115 -7.07 8.54 -6.54
N VAL A 116 -6.57 9.59 -5.88
CA VAL A 116 -7.32 10.34 -4.86
C VAL A 116 -8.55 10.98 -5.47
N ARG A 117 -8.39 11.73 -6.57
CA ARG A 117 -9.51 12.38 -7.25
C ARG A 117 -10.61 11.39 -7.62
N ARG A 118 -10.22 10.24 -8.16
CA ARG A 118 -11.15 9.15 -8.48
C ARG A 118 -11.83 8.59 -7.23
N ALA A 119 -11.07 8.30 -6.18
CA ALA A 119 -11.61 7.79 -4.92
C ALA A 119 -12.54 8.80 -4.25
N GLU A 120 -12.24 10.10 -4.27
CA GLU A 120 -13.14 11.13 -3.77
C GLU A 120 -14.47 11.12 -4.53
N ASN A 121 -14.43 11.07 -5.86
CA ASN A 121 -15.66 11.07 -6.67
C ASN A 121 -16.51 9.81 -6.49
N GLU A 122 -15.88 8.64 -6.38
CA GLU A 122 -16.62 7.37 -6.26
C GLU A 122 -17.04 7.08 -4.81
N VAL A 123 -16.20 7.40 -3.82
CA VAL A 123 -16.45 7.05 -2.41
C VAL A 123 -17.36 8.08 -1.73
N ILE A 124 -17.15 9.38 -1.98
CA ILE A 124 -17.97 10.42 -1.35
C ILE A 124 -19.38 10.33 -1.91
N GLY A 125 -20.36 10.06 -1.03
CA GLY A 125 -21.76 9.89 -1.43
C GLY A 125 -22.13 8.46 -1.82
N SER A 126 -21.19 7.51 -1.81
CA SER A 126 -21.50 6.07 -1.93
C SER A 126 -22.32 5.55 -0.74
N GLY A 127 -22.25 6.23 0.41
CA GLY A 127 -22.86 5.80 1.66
C GLY A 127 -22.14 4.63 2.35
N ASN A 128 -21.04 4.14 1.78
CA ASN A 128 -20.21 3.08 2.36
C ASN A 128 -19.22 3.69 3.36
N ARG A 129 -19.55 3.57 4.67
CA ARG A 129 -18.77 4.17 5.76
C ARG A 129 -17.33 3.65 5.84
N GLU A 130 -17.13 2.38 5.51
CA GLU A 130 -15.80 1.77 5.56
C GLU A 130 -14.93 2.30 4.41
N ALA A 131 -15.49 2.43 3.21
CA ALA A 131 -14.79 3.07 2.10
C ALA A 131 -14.44 4.53 2.41
N GLU A 132 -15.35 5.28 3.04
CA GLU A 132 -15.10 6.65 3.49
C GLU A 132 -13.98 6.71 4.56
N ARG A 133 -13.97 5.78 5.52
CA ARG A 133 -12.91 5.67 6.54
C ARG A 133 -11.55 5.42 5.89
N LEU A 134 -11.47 4.47 4.96
CA LEU A 134 -10.24 4.16 4.23
C LEU A 134 -9.74 5.35 3.40
N LEU A 135 -10.64 6.09 2.74
CA LEU A 135 -10.29 7.32 2.03
C LEU A 135 -9.68 8.37 2.97
N GLN A 136 -10.24 8.57 4.16
CA GLN A 136 -9.69 9.51 5.15
C GLN A 136 -8.32 9.06 5.68
N GLU A 137 -8.13 7.77 5.92
CA GLU A 137 -6.83 7.21 6.34
C GLU A 137 -5.78 7.32 5.22
N ALA A 138 -6.17 7.15 3.97
CA ALA A 138 -5.29 7.37 2.83
C ALA A 138 -4.82 8.84 2.77
N LYS A 139 -5.76 9.79 2.93
CA LYS A 139 -5.43 11.23 2.96
C LYS A 139 -4.47 11.60 4.08
N LYS A 140 -4.63 11.01 5.28
CA LYS A 140 -3.67 11.20 6.38
C LYS A 140 -2.28 10.68 5.99
N ASN A 141 -2.20 9.50 5.40
CA ASN A 141 -0.93 8.96 4.92
C ASN A 141 -0.30 9.83 3.83
N LEU A 142 -1.07 10.40 2.91
CA LEU A 142 -0.56 11.37 1.93
C LEU A 142 0.06 12.59 2.62
N GLN A 143 -0.62 13.17 3.61
CA GLN A 143 -0.08 14.29 4.38
C GLN A 143 1.22 13.93 5.12
N HIS A 144 1.30 12.73 5.70
CA HIS A 144 2.52 12.25 6.33
C HIS A 144 3.64 12.06 5.31
N GLY A 145 3.32 11.50 4.14
CA GLY A 145 4.26 11.35 3.03
C GLY A 145 4.80 12.69 2.51
N ASP A 146 3.93 13.67 2.31
CA ASP A 146 4.28 15.02 1.86
C ASP A 146 5.23 15.71 2.85
N ARG A 147 4.97 15.57 4.16
CA ARG A 147 5.86 16.08 5.22
C ARG A 147 7.21 15.36 5.23
N ALA A 148 7.23 14.04 5.04
CA ALA A 148 8.45 13.25 5.02
C ALA A 148 9.29 13.50 3.76
N ALA A 149 8.67 13.91 2.64
CA ALA A 149 9.37 14.15 1.37
C ALA A 149 10.48 15.22 1.47
N GLN A 150 10.40 16.11 2.45
CA GLN A 150 11.36 17.20 2.70
C GLN A 150 12.68 16.78 3.40
N GLY A 151 12.90 15.48 3.64
CA GLY A 151 14.18 15.04 4.23
C GLY A 151 14.24 13.57 4.62
N ARG A 152 13.10 12.89 4.70
CA ARG A 152 12.95 11.47 5.05
C ARG A 152 12.28 10.72 3.89
N ARG A 153 12.96 10.69 2.74
CA ARG A 153 12.38 10.22 1.46
C ARG A 153 11.90 8.77 1.52
N LEU A 154 12.60 7.90 2.26
CA LEU A 154 12.16 6.52 2.44
C LEU A 154 10.83 6.43 3.18
N GLU A 155 10.69 7.19 4.27
CA GLU A 155 9.45 7.29 5.03
C GLU A 155 8.31 7.85 4.15
N ALA A 156 8.61 8.82 3.29
CA ALA A 156 7.66 9.36 2.33
C ALA A 156 7.13 8.28 1.36
N VAL A 157 8.03 7.49 0.77
CA VAL A 157 7.66 6.36 -0.11
C VAL A 157 6.78 5.36 0.65
N GLY A 158 7.12 5.03 1.89
CA GLY A 158 6.32 4.14 2.74
C GLY A 158 4.88 4.64 2.91
N HIS A 159 4.72 5.91 3.29
CA HIS A 159 3.40 6.54 3.44
C HIS A 159 2.60 6.58 2.13
N TYR A 160 3.25 6.88 1.00
CA TYR A 160 2.59 6.87 -0.31
C TYR A 160 2.10 5.48 -0.73
N ARG A 161 2.86 4.41 -0.44
CA ARG A 161 2.42 3.03 -0.71
C ARG A 161 1.18 2.67 0.12
N VAL A 162 1.18 2.99 1.41
CA VAL A 162 0.02 2.77 2.29
C VAL A 162 -1.20 3.54 1.78
N ALA A 163 -1.02 4.81 1.41
CA ALA A 163 -2.10 5.61 0.83
C ALA A 163 -2.69 4.95 -0.42
N ARG A 164 -1.84 4.45 -1.33
CA ARG A 164 -2.29 3.75 -2.54
C ARG A 164 -3.17 2.54 -2.22
N GLU A 165 -2.69 1.66 -1.34
CA GLU A 165 -3.42 0.45 -0.97
C GLU A 165 -4.78 0.76 -0.34
N LEU A 166 -4.83 1.79 0.52
CA LEU A 166 -6.08 2.23 1.14
C LEU A 166 -7.08 2.78 0.10
N LEU A 167 -6.60 3.58 -0.87
CA LEU A 167 -7.43 4.12 -1.95
C LEU A 167 -7.98 3.01 -2.86
N GLU A 168 -7.13 2.06 -3.26
CA GLU A 168 -7.53 0.92 -4.09
C GLU A 168 -8.59 0.06 -3.39
N ARG A 169 -8.43 -0.17 -2.08
CA ARG A 169 -9.42 -0.90 -1.26
C ARG A 169 -10.73 -0.13 -1.15
N ALA A 170 -10.69 1.18 -0.91
CA ALA A 170 -11.88 2.02 -0.84
C ALA A 170 -12.68 1.96 -2.15
N LEU A 171 -12.01 2.11 -3.29
CA LEU A 171 -12.62 2.01 -4.62
C LEU A 171 -13.26 0.64 -4.86
N LYS A 172 -12.58 -0.44 -4.48
CA LYS A 172 -13.11 -1.81 -4.64
C LYS A 172 -14.40 -2.04 -3.85
N LEU A 173 -14.51 -1.48 -2.64
CA LEU A 173 -15.72 -1.59 -1.81
C LEU A 173 -16.92 -0.90 -2.46
N VAL A 174 -16.69 0.21 -3.16
CA VAL A 174 -17.76 0.95 -3.85
C VAL A 174 -18.14 0.26 -5.15
N GLN A 175 -17.18 -0.19 -5.95
CA GLN A 175 -17.44 -0.85 -7.24
C GLN A 175 -18.17 -2.19 -7.08
N GLY A 176 -17.90 -2.94 -6.02
CA GLY A 176 -18.67 -4.15 -5.71
C GLY A 176 -20.11 -3.87 -5.26
N SER A 177 -20.39 -2.66 -4.76
CA SER A 177 -21.71 -2.28 -4.26
C SER A 177 -22.64 -1.74 -5.33
N SER A 178 -22.12 -1.00 -6.31
CA SER A 178 -22.92 -0.34 -7.33
C SER A 178 -23.63 -1.33 -8.25
N THR A 179 -23.00 -2.47 -8.55
CA THR A 179 -23.56 -3.51 -9.41
C THR A 179 -24.70 -4.29 -8.74
N CYS A 180 -24.56 -4.69 -7.47
CA CYS A 180 -25.66 -5.38 -6.79
C CYS A 180 -26.85 -4.45 -6.53
N VAL A 181 -26.62 -3.24 -5.96
CA VAL A 181 -27.75 -2.36 -5.61
C VAL A 181 -28.53 -1.94 -6.86
N ALA A 182 -27.84 -1.62 -7.97
CA ALA A 182 -28.48 -1.32 -9.23
C ALA A 182 -29.33 -2.49 -9.74
N TYR A 183 -28.80 -3.72 -9.66
CA TYR A 183 -29.54 -4.93 -10.04
C TYR A 183 -30.79 -5.15 -9.18
N LEU A 184 -30.70 -4.99 -7.86
CA LEU A 184 -31.86 -5.13 -6.95
C LEU A 184 -32.91 -4.03 -7.17
N VAL A 185 -32.49 -2.82 -7.58
CA VAL A 185 -33.41 -1.75 -7.96
C VAL A 185 -34.19 -2.12 -9.22
N GLU A 186 -33.50 -2.60 -10.25
CA GLU A 186 -34.14 -3.02 -11.50
C GLU A 186 -35.09 -4.21 -11.29
N LEU A 187 -34.67 -5.21 -10.52
CA LEU A 187 -35.49 -6.37 -10.19
C LEU A 187 -36.75 -5.98 -9.42
N ALA A 188 -36.62 -5.08 -8.43
CA ALA A 188 -37.77 -4.59 -7.67
C ALA A 188 -38.77 -3.84 -8.56
N ALA A 189 -38.30 -3.02 -9.52
CA ALA A 189 -39.17 -2.31 -10.44
C ALA A 189 -39.99 -3.27 -11.34
N LYS A 190 -39.34 -4.29 -11.90
CA LYS A 190 -40.02 -5.33 -12.71
C LYS A 190 -41.01 -6.16 -11.90
N ALA A 191 -40.66 -6.47 -10.65
CA ALA A 191 -41.52 -7.23 -9.76
C ALA A 191 -42.76 -6.42 -9.35
N GLN A 192 -42.63 -5.12 -9.11
CA GLN A 192 -43.74 -4.25 -8.76
C GLN A 192 -44.82 -4.22 -9.85
N GLU A 193 -44.44 -3.99 -11.10
CA GLU A 193 -45.36 -3.97 -12.24
C GLU A 193 -46.12 -5.30 -12.39
N SER A 194 -45.43 -6.42 -12.13
CA SER A 194 -46.02 -7.76 -12.22
C SER A 194 -47.01 -8.04 -11.07
N VAL A 195 -46.70 -7.60 -9.86
CA VAL A 195 -47.56 -7.78 -8.67
C VAL A 195 -48.84 -6.95 -8.78
N GLU A 196 -48.74 -5.72 -9.26
CA GLU A 196 -49.88 -4.82 -9.45
C GLU A 196 -50.89 -5.37 -10.47
N ARG A 197 -50.42 -6.12 -11.49
CA ARG A 197 -51.29 -6.75 -12.51
C ARG A 197 -51.95 -8.06 -12.04
N CYS A 198 -51.26 -8.84 -11.22
CA CYS A 198 -51.70 -10.21 -10.90
C CYS A 198 -52.70 -10.31 -9.74
N ASN A 199 -52.90 -9.23 -8.96
CA ASN A 199 -53.80 -9.14 -7.80
C ASN A 199 -53.73 -10.38 -6.86
N ASN A 200 -52.52 -10.94 -6.71
CA ASN A 200 -52.27 -12.19 -6.00
C ASN A 200 -51.60 -11.90 -4.63
N PRO A 201 -52.22 -12.26 -3.50
CA PRO A 201 -51.67 -12.01 -2.17
C PRO A 201 -50.30 -12.66 -1.91
N LEU A 202 -50.05 -13.85 -2.48
CA LEU A 202 -48.74 -14.52 -2.37
C LEU A 202 -47.66 -13.75 -3.11
N ALA A 203 -47.96 -13.25 -4.32
CA ALA A 203 -47.01 -12.45 -5.10
C ALA A 203 -46.65 -11.14 -4.36
N LYS A 204 -47.66 -10.51 -3.71
CA LYS A 204 -47.44 -9.33 -2.88
C LYS A 204 -46.53 -9.62 -1.67
N ASN A 205 -46.73 -10.75 -0.99
CA ASN A 205 -45.90 -11.14 0.15
C ASN A 205 -44.44 -11.42 -0.28
N VAL A 206 -44.22 -12.16 -1.38
CA VAL A 206 -42.87 -12.41 -1.92
C VAL A 206 -42.18 -11.11 -2.30
N TYR A 207 -42.90 -10.17 -2.91
CA TYR A 207 -42.37 -8.84 -3.23
C TYR A 207 -41.97 -8.04 -1.98
N GLU A 208 -42.80 -8.04 -0.93
CA GLU A 208 -42.49 -7.39 0.34
C GLU A 208 -41.23 -8.02 1.01
N GLN A 209 -41.05 -9.34 0.90
CA GLN A 209 -39.84 -10.02 1.38
C GLN A 209 -38.60 -9.63 0.55
N GLY A 210 -38.72 -9.53 -0.78
CA GLY A 210 -37.66 -9.04 -1.65
C GLY A 210 -37.26 -7.60 -1.34
N LEU A 211 -38.22 -6.72 -1.08
CA LEU A 211 -37.95 -5.35 -0.62
C LEU A 211 -37.22 -5.32 0.73
N LYS A 212 -37.58 -6.22 1.66
CA LYS A 212 -36.88 -6.35 2.94
C LYS A 212 -35.43 -6.80 2.74
N GLN A 213 -35.18 -7.81 1.91
CA GLN A 213 -33.83 -8.26 1.57
C GLN A 213 -33.01 -7.16 0.89
N LYS A 214 -33.61 -6.41 -0.04
CA LYS A 214 -32.96 -5.26 -0.66
C LYS A 214 -32.50 -4.24 0.38
N ARG A 215 -33.36 -3.86 1.33
CA ARG A 215 -33.00 -2.93 2.41
C ARG A 215 -31.87 -3.46 3.28
N LEU A 216 -31.90 -4.75 3.61
CA LEU A 216 -30.83 -5.39 4.39
C LEU A 216 -29.50 -5.41 3.63
N ALA A 217 -29.53 -5.67 2.32
CA ALA A 217 -28.35 -5.63 1.47
C ALA A 217 -27.77 -4.20 1.41
N GLU A 218 -28.61 -3.19 1.16
CA GLU A 218 -28.21 -1.77 1.18
C GLU A 218 -27.60 -1.36 2.53
N GLU A 219 -28.14 -1.86 3.64
CA GLU A 219 -27.62 -1.56 4.96
C GLU A 219 -26.28 -2.26 5.23
N ALA A 220 -26.13 -3.52 4.81
CA ALA A 220 -24.86 -4.23 4.85
C ALA A 220 -23.79 -3.50 4.00
N PHE A 221 -24.15 -3.02 2.82
CA PHE A 221 -23.29 -2.19 1.98
C PHE A 221 -22.88 -0.87 2.66
N ARG A 222 -23.83 -0.15 3.25
CA ARG A 222 -23.53 1.10 3.98
C ARG A 222 -22.56 0.88 5.14
N ARG A 223 -22.60 -0.30 5.76
CA ARG A 223 -21.68 -0.71 6.83
C ARG A 223 -20.34 -1.25 6.31
N GLY A 224 -20.20 -1.52 5.01
CA GLY A 224 -19.00 -2.10 4.41
C GLY A 224 -18.89 -3.63 4.54
N ASP A 225 -19.96 -4.32 4.95
CA ASP A 225 -19.99 -5.78 5.05
C ASP A 225 -20.30 -6.41 3.69
N GLN A 226 -19.25 -6.51 2.87
CA GLN A 226 -19.38 -6.94 1.47
C GLN A 226 -19.86 -8.40 1.33
N VAL A 227 -19.42 -9.28 2.23
CA VAL A 227 -19.80 -10.71 2.20
C VAL A 227 -21.28 -10.87 2.54
N LEU A 228 -21.76 -10.21 3.60
CA LEU A 228 -23.16 -10.23 3.95
C LEU A 228 -24.02 -9.61 2.84
N ALA A 229 -23.56 -8.48 2.29
CA ALA A 229 -24.27 -7.81 1.21
C ALA A 229 -24.42 -8.72 -0.02
N GLU A 230 -23.34 -9.35 -0.50
CA GLU A 230 -23.37 -10.31 -1.61
C GLU A 230 -24.27 -11.52 -1.33
N ASN A 231 -24.24 -12.07 -0.11
CA ASN A 231 -25.12 -13.17 0.28
C ASN A 231 -26.60 -12.76 0.24
N LEU A 232 -26.93 -11.55 0.69
CA LEU A 232 -28.28 -11.01 0.63
C LEU A 232 -28.72 -10.73 -0.81
N CYS A 233 -27.82 -10.26 -1.67
CA CYS A 233 -28.06 -10.08 -3.10
C CYS A 233 -28.38 -11.43 -3.79
N ASN A 234 -27.59 -12.46 -3.51
CA ASN A 234 -27.78 -13.80 -4.08
C ASN A 234 -29.02 -14.51 -3.53
N GLY A 235 -29.37 -14.24 -2.27
CA GLY A 235 -30.59 -14.75 -1.64
C GLY A 235 -31.87 -14.15 -2.22
N ALA A 236 -31.82 -12.91 -2.73
CA ALA A 236 -32.95 -12.26 -3.42
C ALA A 236 -33.16 -12.75 -4.86
N ASN A 237 -32.22 -13.51 -5.41
CA ASN A 237 -32.27 -14.09 -6.75
C ASN A 237 -32.88 -15.50 -6.80
N ARG A 238 -33.20 -16.10 -5.64
CA ARG A 238 -33.80 -17.44 -5.53
C ARG A 238 -35.28 -17.32 -5.18
#